data_AF-A0A0C9RND2-F1
#
_entry.id   AF-A0A0C9RND2-F1
#
_cell.length_a   1.000
_cell.length_b   1.000
_cell.length_c   1.000
_cell.angle_alpha   90.00
_cell.angle_beta   90.00
_cell.angle_gamma   90.00
#
_symmetry.space_group_name_H-M   'P 1'
#
loop_
_entity.id
_entity.type
_entity.pdbx_description
1 polymer ?
#
loop_
_entity_poly.entity_id
_entity_poly.type
_entity_poly.pdbx_seq_one_letter_code
_entity_poly.pdbx_strand_id
1 'polypeptide(L)'
;FPDSPHYLVRENRIDAARKSLQFYNRKHDVTAELESLKLFTGQEVKLSMKETFKQLFSPTNRKIVVIVNSVYIFLQLSGLYTITLYMEIILTDLGVKVIAPSLIVVCVGLVGFGAGLISMYTNDRAGRRTMLAVSSAGAAVTLFLLGLNHQLLDMNYDSSTLQYLSISAIIFYQFFMCIGILTIPSCLMSEMFPPQLKEIGTCMANVISAFFAFIVSKSYQPLLDVTSKKFVLWLYALLVFAMFVYTIMAVPETKGKSLQEIQEMFSGKKKDVKDTYTVDKLSNSVREDFSSTRM
;
A
#
# COMPACT_ATOMS: atom_id res chain seq x y z
N PHE A 1 -8.85 -22.18 -13.74
CA PHE A 1 -7.88 -21.24 -14.32
C PHE A 1 -6.54 -21.95 -14.45
N PRO A 2 -5.78 -21.78 -15.54
CA PRO A 2 -4.44 -22.34 -15.64
C PRO A 2 -3.46 -21.61 -14.71
N ASP A 3 -2.47 -22.34 -14.16
CA ASP A 3 -1.43 -21.78 -13.32
C ASP A 3 -0.63 -20.69 -14.06
N SER A 4 -0.06 -19.75 -13.31
CA SER A 4 0.71 -18.62 -13.88
C SER A 4 1.80 -19.14 -14.82
N PRO A 5 1.90 -18.62 -16.06
CA PRO A 5 2.97 -18.97 -16.99
C PRO A 5 4.36 -18.85 -16.38
N HIS A 6 4.60 -17.83 -15.56
CA HIS A 6 5.86 -17.63 -14.84
C HIS A 6 6.19 -18.80 -13.91
N TYR A 7 5.20 -19.31 -13.16
CA TYR A 7 5.37 -20.45 -12.27
C TYR A 7 5.69 -21.73 -13.05
N LEU A 8 4.98 -21.98 -14.16
CA LEU A 8 5.17 -23.17 -14.98
C LEU A 8 6.54 -23.18 -15.67
N VAL A 9 7.03 -22.03 -16.14
CA VAL A 9 8.40 -21.92 -16.65
C VAL A 9 9.42 -22.12 -15.51
N ARG A 10 9.15 -21.59 -14.31
CA ARG A 10 10.01 -21.78 -13.12
C ARG A 10 10.13 -23.23 -12.64
N GLU A 11 9.11 -24.05 -12.89
CA GLU A 11 9.12 -25.51 -12.66
C GLU A 11 9.63 -26.31 -13.85
N ASN A 12 10.14 -25.66 -14.90
CA ASN A 12 10.61 -26.29 -16.14
C ASN A 12 9.49 -27.03 -16.92
N ARG A 13 8.21 -26.68 -16.68
CA ARG A 13 7.02 -27.21 -17.36
C ARG A 13 6.62 -26.33 -18.54
N ILE A 14 7.48 -26.30 -19.57
CA ILE A 14 7.39 -25.36 -20.69
C ILE A 14 6.11 -25.53 -21.53
N ASP A 15 5.67 -26.76 -21.77
CA ASP A 15 4.46 -27.01 -22.57
C ASP A 15 3.18 -26.58 -21.86
N ALA A 16 3.14 -26.73 -20.53
CA ALA A 16 2.06 -26.24 -19.70
C ALA A 16 2.06 -24.69 -19.68
N ALA A 17 3.25 -24.07 -19.61
CA ALA A 17 3.38 -22.61 -19.68
C ALA A 17 2.88 -22.06 -21.02
N ARG A 18 3.21 -22.71 -22.14
CA ARG A 18 2.70 -22.34 -23.48
C ARG A 18 1.18 -22.41 -23.54
N LYS A 19 0.57 -23.49 -23.03
CA LYS A 19 -0.90 -23.64 -22.97
C LYS A 19 -1.55 -22.59 -22.08
N SER A 20 -0.91 -22.25 -20.95
CA SER A 20 -1.37 -21.17 -20.07
C SER A 20 -1.32 -19.81 -20.76
N LEU A 21 -0.23 -19.49 -21.46
CA LEU A 21 -0.13 -18.25 -22.26
C LEU A 21 -1.18 -18.19 -23.38
N GLN A 22 -1.40 -19.29 -24.11
CA GLN A 22 -2.45 -19.36 -25.14
C GLN A 22 -3.86 -19.21 -24.56
N PHE A 23 -4.08 -19.61 -23.31
CA PHE A 23 -5.35 -19.40 -22.63
C PHE A 23 -5.63 -17.91 -22.37
N TYR A 24 -4.62 -17.15 -21.94
CA TYR A 24 -4.73 -15.71 -21.70
C TYR A 24 -4.66 -14.86 -22.99
N ASN A 25 -3.85 -15.27 -23.97
CA ASN A 25 -3.63 -14.60 -25.26
C ASN A 25 -4.08 -15.48 -26.45
N ARG A 26 -5.39 -15.73 -26.56
CA ARG A 26 -6.00 -16.64 -27.56
C ARG A 26 -5.74 -16.32 -29.05
N LYS A 27 -5.20 -15.15 -29.38
CA LYS A 27 -5.05 -14.65 -30.77
C LYS A 27 -3.61 -14.26 -31.16
N HIS A 28 -2.61 -14.60 -30.36
CA HIS A 28 -1.22 -14.24 -30.64
C HIS A 28 -0.27 -15.43 -30.54
N ASP A 29 0.80 -15.37 -31.34
CA ASP A 29 1.89 -16.32 -31.23
C ASP A 29 2.66 -16.02 -29.93
N VAL A 30 2.47 -16.89 -28.94
CA VAL A 30 3.06 -16.78 -27.61
C VAL A 30 4.48 -17.33 -27.55
N THR A 31 5.09 -17.74 -28.67
CA THR A 31 6.49 -18.22 -28.68
C THR A 31 7.47 -17.13 -28.25
N ALA A 32 7.34 -15.90 -28.75
CA ALA A 32 8.20 -14.78 -28.35
C ALA A 32 8.01 -14.43 -26.86
N GLU A 33 6.77 -14.45 -26.37
CA GLU A 33 6.45 -14.20 -24.96
C GLU A 33 7.03 -15.31 -24.06
N LEU A 34 6.91 -16.58 -24.49
CA LEU A 34 7.48 -17.74 -23.79
C LEU A 34 9.02 -17.72 -23.77
N GLU A 35 9.67 -17.28 -24.85
CA GLU A 35 11.12 -17.11 -24.89
C GLU A 35 11.59 -15.98 -23.97
N SER A 36 10.89 -14.84 -23.97
CA SER A 36 11.18 -13.75 -23.03
C SER A 36 11.03 -14.22 -21.57
N LEU A 37 10.00 -15.02 -21.29
CA LEU A 37 9.76 -15.63 -19.99
C LEU A 37 10.88 -16.57 -19.57
N LYS A 38 11.36 -17.45 -20.46
CA LYS A 38 12.49 -18.36 -20.20
C LYS A 38 13.78 -17.60 -19.94
N LEU A 39 14.01 -16.50 -20.66
CA LEU A 39 15.19 -15.66 -20.48
C LEU A 39 15.15 -14.95 -19.12
N PHE A 40 13.97 -14.49 -18.71
CA PHE A 40 13.73 -13.86 -17.41
C PHE A 40 13.84 -14.86 -16.24
N THR A 41 13.25 -16.04 -16.36
CA THR A 41 13.29 -17.10 -15.32
C THR A 41 14.64 -17.81 -15.26
N GLY A 42 15.38 -17.92 -16.37
CA GLY A 42 16.75 -18.41 -16.40
C GLY A 42 17.74 -17.52 -15.65
N GLN A 43 17.38 -16.25 -15.41
CA GLN A 43 18.15 -15.28 -14.62
C GLN A 43 17.70 -15.18 -13.15
N GLU A 44 16.56 -15.76 -12.78
CA GLU A 44 16.13 -15.81 -11.38
C GLU A 44 16.95 -16.86 -10.61
N VAL A 45 18.06 -16.41 -10.02
CA VAL A 45 18.82 -17.21 -9.07
C VAL A 45 17.89 -17.60 -7.91
N LYS A 46 17.54 -18.89 -7.81
CA LYS A 46 16.84 -19.43 -6.63
C LYS A 46 17.75 -19.30 -5.42
N LEU A 47 17.45 -18.32 -4.59
CA LEU A 47 18.10 -18.17 -3.30
C LEU A 47 17.49 -19.18 -2.32
N SER A 48 18.35 -19.84 -1.55
CA SER A 48 17.89 -20.57 -0.37
C SER A 48 17.24 -19.59 0.61
N MET A 49 16.28 -20.04 1.43
CA MET A 49 15.63 -19.21 2.45
C MET A 49 16.64 -18.42 3.30
N LYS A 50 17.76 -19.05 3.68
CA LYS A 50 18.84 -18.40 4.44
C LYS A 50 19.51 -17.26 3.67
N GLU A 51 19.69 -17.42 2.37
CA GLU A 51 20.30 -16.42 1.48
C GLU A 51 19.32 -15.28 1.22
N THR A 52 18.03 -15.58 1.02
CA THR A 52 16.96 -14.58 0.89
C THR A 52 16.86 -13.72 2.14
N PHE A 53 16.88 -14.32 3.33
CA PHE A 53 16.91 -13.57 4.60
C PHE A 53 18.17 -12.69 4.70
N LYS A 54 19.35 -13.23 4.39
CA LYS A 54 20.60 -12.46 4.39
C LYS A 54 20.54 -11.27 3.41
N GLN A 55 19.97 -11.46 2.23
CA GLN A 55 19.84 -10.41 1.22
C GLN A 55 18.75 -9.39 1.57
N LEU A 56 17.67 -9.80 2.23
CA LEU A 56 16.60 -8.92 2.69
C LEU A 56 17.10 -7.90 3.71
N PHE A 57 17.99 -8.34 4.62
CA PHE A 57 18.64 -7.49 5.61
C PHE A 57 19.96 -6.87 5.15
N SER A 58 20.29 -6.96 3.86
CA SER A 58 21.43 -6.24 3.28
C SER A 58 21.22 -4.72 3.37
N PRO A 59 22.28 -3.90 3.45
CA PRO A 59 22.16 -2.45 3.64
C PRO A 59 21.30 -1.74 2.57
N THR A 60 21.29 -2.25 1.34
CA THR A 60 20.44 -1.74 0.25
C THR A 60 18.96 -2.05 0.49
N ASN A 61 18.63 -3.31 0.81
CA ASN A 61 17.24 -3.76 0.92
C ASN A 61 16.62 -3.47 2.29
N ARG A 62 17.43 -3.29 3.34
CA ARG A 62 16.96 -2.97 4.69
C ARG A 62 16.15 -1.68 4.71
N LYS A 63 16.50 -0.68 3.89
CA LYS A 63 15.73 0.57 3.78
C LYS A 63 14.32 0.31 3.24
N ILE A 64 14.20 -0.48 2.18
CA ILE A 64 12.92 -0.88 1.57
C ILE A 64 12.08 -1.64 2.61
N VAL A 65 12.69 -2.60 3.29
CA VAL A 65 12.05 -3.37 4.37
C VAL A 65 11.51 -2.43 5.45
N VAL A 66 12.33 -1.52 5.96
CA VAL A 66 11.90 -0.58 7.01
C VAL A 66 10.75 0.29 6.52
N ILE A 67 10.83 0.85 5.31
CA ILE A 67 9.77 1.72 4.77
C ILE A 67 8.44 0.98 4.65
N VAL A 68 8.43 -0.18 3.98
CA VAL A 68 7.19 -0.94 3.78
C VAL A 68 6.61 -1.38 5.12
N ASN A 69 7.43 -1.94 6.02
CA ASN A 69 6.94 -2.39 7.32
C ASN A 69 6.44 -1.24 8.19
N SER A 70 7.13 -0.09 8.21
CA SER A 70 6.66 1.10 8.93
C SER A 70 5.30 1.58 8.41
N VAL A 71 5.09 1.60 7.08
CA VAL A 71 3.79 1.96 6.50
C VAL A 71 2.68 1.01 6.95
N TYR A 72 2.93 -0.31 6.98
CA TYR A 72 1.98 -1.29 7.50
C TYR A 72 1.72 -1.13 9.00
N ILE A 73 2.74 -0.79 9.79
CA ILE A 73 2.57 -0.52 11.22
C ILE A 73 1.67 0.70 11.42
N PHE A 74 1.94 1.82 10.72
CA PHE A 74 1.10 3.01 10.77
C PHE A 74 -0.33 2.74 10.30
N LEU A 75 -0.51 1.92 9.26
CA LEU A 75 -1.82 1.48 8.80
C LEU A 75 -2.61 0.80 9.94
N GLN A 76 -1.98 -0.05 10.74
CA GLN A 76 -2.65 -0.70 11.87
C GLN A 76 -2.91 0.25 13.04
N LEU A 77 -1.94 1.11 13.33
CA LEU A 77 -2.02 2.13 14.38
C LEU A 77 -3.03 3.25 14.08
N SER A 78 -3.50 3.37 12.84
CA SER A 78 -4.53 4.34 12.43
C SER A 78 -5.90 4.13 13.12
N GLY A 79 -6.09 2.99 13.79
CA GLY A 79 -7.36 2.63 14.41
C GLY A 79 -8.35 1.99 13.43
N LEU A 80 -7.90 1.54 12.24
CA LEU A 80 -8.72 0.87 11.23
C LEU A 80 -9.63 -0.22 11.82
N TYR A 81 -9.05 -1.19 12.54
CA TYR A 81 -9.81 -2.30 13.12
C TYR A 81 -10.74 -1.84 14.23
N THR A 82 -10.27 -0.97 15.11
CA THR A 82 -11.07 -0.41 16.20
C THR A 82 -12.30 0.32 15.67
N ILE A 83 -12.11 1.25 14.74
CA ILE A 83 -13.20 2.06 14.19
C ILE A 83 -14.17 1.16 13.41
N THR A 84 -13.68 0.17 12.68
CA THR A 84 -14.54 -0.77 11.94
C THR A 84 -15.40 -1.63 12.87
N LEU A 85 -14.81 -2.18 13.95
CA LEU A 85 -15.49 -3.09 14.86
C LEU A 85 -16.44 -2.36 15.83
N TYR A 86 -16.06 -1.17 16.28
CA TYR A 86 -16.80 -0.40 17.28
C TYR A 86 -17.55 0.80 16.70
N MET A 87 -17.67 0.90 15.37
CA MET A 87 -18.29 2.03 14.66
C MET A 87 -19.68 2.35 15.21
N GLU A 88 -20.52 1.33 15.33
CA GLU A 88 -21.91 1.46 15.78
C GLU A 88 -21.99 1.97 17.22
N ILE A 89 -21.12 1.46 18.08
CA ILE A 89 -21.01 1.86 19.49
C ILE A 89 -20.58 3.33 19.57
N ILE A 90 -19.53 3.71 18.84
CA ILE A 90 -19.02 5.09 18.79
C ILE A 90 -20.12 6.07 18.32
N LEU A 91 -20.87 5.72 17.27
CA LEU A 91 -21.96 6.57 16.77
C LEU A 91 -23.12 6.68 17.76
N THR A 92 -23.45 5.58 18.44
CA THR A 92 -24.49 5.56 19.49
C THR A 92 -24.09 6.44 20.66
N ASP A 93 -22.84 6.34 21.11
CA ASP A 93 -22.30 7.16 22.20
C ASP A 93 -22.28 8.66 21.89
N LEU A 94 -22.03 9.01 20.62
CA LEU A 94 -22.07 10.40 20.14
C LEU A 94 -23.51 10.95 20.05
N GLY A 95 -24.51 10.18 20.47
CA GLY A 95 -25.91 10.59 20.50
C GLY A 95 -26.56 10.69 19.13
N VAL A 96 -26.01 10.02 18.11
CA VAL A 96 -26.58 10.00 16.77
C VAL A 96 -27.93 9.30 16.79
N LYS A 97 -29.01 10.06 16.55
CA LYS A 97 -30.40 9.56 16.59
C LYS A 97 -31.16 9.76 15.29
N VAL A 98 -30.67 10.62 14.38
CA VAL A 98 -31.34 10.92 13.09
C VAL A 98 -31.39 9.70 12.18
N ILE A 99 -30.37 8.84 12.22
CA ILE A 99 -30.30 7.61 11.45
C ILE A 99 -29.85 6.50 12.39
N ALA A 100 -30.40 5.29 12.24
CA ALA A 100 -29.93 4.12 12.97
C ALA A 100 -28.40 3.93 12.72
N PRO A 101 -27.57 3.81 13.78
CA PRO A 101 -26.13 3.63 13.64
C PRO A 101 -25.73 2.49 12.69
N SER A 102 -26.47 1.38 12.68
CA SER A 102 -26.26 0.27 11.75
C SER A 102 -26.42 0.65 10.27
N LEU A 103 -27.38 1.51 9.92
CA LEU A 103 -27.54 2.02 8.55
C LEU A 103 -26.37 2.92 8.15
N ILE A 104 -25.84 3.72 9.08
CA ILE A 104 -24.64 4.54 8.82
C ILE A 104 -23.45 3.65 8.51
N VAL A 105 -23.25 2.55 9.25
CA VAL A 105 -22.18 1.57 8.96
C VAL A 105 -22.30 1.01 7.53
N VAL A 106 -23.53 0.69 7.10
CA VAL A 106 -23.79 0.25 5.71
C VAL A 106 -23.43 1.34 4.70
N CYS A 107 -23.85 2.60 4.94
CA CYS A 107 -23.49 3.73 4.09
C CYS A 107 -21.98 3.95 4.01
N VAL A 108 -21.28 3.84 5.14
CA VAL A 108 -19.81 3.93 5.22
C VAL A 108 -19.16 2.83 4.37
N GLY A 109 -19.68 1.61 4.41
CA GLY A 109 -19.24 0.51 3.55
C GLY A 109 -19.43 0.80 2.06
N LEU A 110 -20.59 1.35 1.66
CA LEU A 110 -20.86 1.75 0.27
C LEU A 110 -19.92 2.87 -0.20
N VAL A 111 -19.68 3.86 0.64
CA VAL A 111 -18.71 4.94 0.35
C VAL A 111 -17.30 4.38 0.24
N GLY A 112 -16.91 3.45 1.12
CA GLY A 112 -15.62 2.76 1.05
C GLY A 112 -15.44 1.98 -0.25
N PHE A 113 -16.49 1.28 -0.70
CA PHE A 113 -16.49 0.59 -2.00
C PHE A 113 -16.31 1.58 -3.17
N GLY A 114 -17.08 2.66 -3.20
CA GLY A 114 -16.95 3.71 -4.22
C GLY A 114 -15.57 4.38 -4.21
N ALA A 115 -15.04 4.69 -3.02
CA ALA A 115 -13.71 5.25 -2.84
C ALA A 115 -12.61 4.29 -3.34
N GLY A 116 -12.79 2.98 -3.16
CA GLY A 116 -11.89 1.96 -3.72
C GLY A 116 -11.84 1.98 -5.25
N LEU A 117 -12.99 2.12 -5.92
CA LEU A 117 -13.04 2.26 -7.38
C LEU A 117 -12.34 3.54 -7.86
N ILE A 118 -12.54 4.65 -7.15
CA ILE A 118 -11.86 5.92 -7.44
C ILE A 118 -10.35 5.78 -7.22
N SER A 119 -9.94 5.08 -6.15
CA SER A 119 -8.54 4.81 -5.81
C SER A 119 -7.83 4.08 -6.95
N MET A 120 -8.47 3.06 -7.55
CA MET A 120 -7.90 2.30 -8.67
C MET A 120 -7.49 3.21 -9.84
N TYR A 121 -8.34 4.18 -10.20
CA TYR A 121 -8.01 5.12 -11.29
C TYR A 121 -7.01 6.21 -10.87
N THR A 122 -7.14 6.68 -9.63
CA THR A 122 -6.41 7.87 -9.16
C THR A 122 -4.98 7.53 -8.75
N ASN A 123 -4.74 6.35 -8.18
CA ASN A 123 -3.43 5.92 -7.68
C ASN A 123 -2.36 5.88 -8.77
N ASP A 124 -2.73 5.51 -9.99
CA ASP A 124 -1.80 5.47 -11.12
C ASP A 124 -1.45 6.87 -11.64
N ARG A 125 -2.33 7.86 -11.40
CA ARG A 125 -2.16 9.24 -11.89
C ARG A 125 -1.50 10.18 -10.89
N ALA A 126 -1.78 10.07 -9.60
CA ALA A 126 -1.34 11.07 -8.62
C ALA A 126 0.01 10.75 -7.95
N GLY A 127 0.47 9.50 -8.05
CA GLY A 127 1.69 9.04 -7.38
C GLY A 127 1.44 8.54 -5.97
N ARG A 128 2.30 7.64 -5.51
CA ARG A 128 2.03 6.79 -4.34
C ARG A 128 2.28 7.58 -3.06
N ARG A 129 3.35 8.37 -3.02
CA ARG A 129 3.68 9.22 -1.87
C ARG A 129 2.63 10.32 -1.69
N THR A 130 2.24 10.98 -2.77
CA THR A 130 1.24 12.06 -2.73
C THR A 130 -0.13 11.54 -2.28
N MET A 131 -0.59 10.42 -2.84
CA MET A 131 -1.88 9.82 -2.44
C MET A 131 -1.88 9.39 -0.98
N LEU A 132 -0.79 8.77 -0.50
CA LEU A 132 -0.66 8.38 0.90
C LEU A 132 -0.62 9.60 1.84
N ALA A 133 0.03 10.69 1.44
CA ALA A 133 0.08 11.93 2.22
C ALA A 133 -1.29 12.63 2.26
N VAL A 134 -1.98 12.77 1.13
CA VAL A 134 -3.30 13.42 1.09
C VAL A 134 -4.34 12.62 1.88
N SER A 135 -4.33 11.29 1.74
CA SER A 135 -5.24 10.43 2.49
C SER A 135 -4.96 10.44 4.00
N SER A 136 -3.69 10.37 4.43
CA SER A 136 -3.33 10.48 5.85
C SER A 136 -3.65 11.85 6.44
N ALA A 137 -3.42 12.94 5.72
CA ALA A 137 -3.83 14.27 6.18
C ALA A 137 -5.36 14.37 6.34
N GLY A 138 -6.13 13.91 5.35
CA GLY A 138 -7.59 13.91 5.41
C GLY A 138 -8.13 13.05 6.55
N ALA A 139 -7.61 11.83 6.70
CA ALA A 139 -7.98 10.93 7.79
C ALA A 139 -7.64 11.51 9.17
N ALA A 140 -6.46 12.11 9.36
CA ALA A 140 -6.07 12.74 10.62
C ALA A 140 -7.02 13.89 10.99
N VAL A 141 -7.39 14.75 10.04
CA VAL A 141 -8.35 15.84 10.26
C VAL A 141 -9.72 15.29 10.65
N THR A 142 -10.22 14.27 9.95
CA THR A 142 -11.53 13.68 10.27
C THR A 142 -11.57 13.01 11.65
N LEU A 143 -10.50 12.31 12.05
CA LEU A 143 -10.39 11.73 13.40
C LEU A 143 -10.29 12.79 14.48
N PHE A 144 -9.55 13.88 14.21
CA PHE A 144 -9.47 15.01 15.12
C PHE A 144 -10.84 15.67 15.32
N LEU A 145 -11.60 15.90 14.23
CA LEU A 145 -12.96 16.43 14.28
C LEU A 145 -13.91 15.50 15.05
N LEU A 146 -13.79 14.18 14.89
CA LEU A 146 -14.60 13.21 15.63
C LEU A 146 -14.29 13.22 17.13
N GLY A 147 -13.01 13.32 17.50
CA GLY A 147 -12.60 13.49 18.90
C GLY A 147 -13.04 14.83 19.50
N LEU A 148 -12.97 15.91 18.72
CA LEU A 148 -13.46 17.24 19.11
C LEU A 148 -14.98 17.22 19.34
N ASN A 149 -15.74 16.53 18.48
CA ASN A 149 -17.17 16.36 18.65
C ASN A 149 -17.52 15.71 20.00
N HIS A 150 -16.80 14.64 20.35
CA HIS A 150 -16.96 13.97 21.64
C HIS A 150 -16.66 14.92 22.83
N GLN A 151 -15.62 15.76 22.71
CA GLN A 151 -15.33 16.77 23.74
C GLN A 151 -16.42 17.84 23.84
N LEU A 152 -17.02 18.27 22.74
CA LEU A 152 -18.12 19.24 22.74
C LEU A 152 -19.38 18.66 23.40
N LEU A 153 -19.66 17.38 23.17
CA LEU A 153 -20.75 16.67 23.86
C LEU A 153 -20.52 16.62 25.38
N ASP A 154 -19.28 16.34 25.84
CA ASP A 154 -18.93 16.40 27.27
C ASP A 154 -19.15 17.79 27.89
N MET A 155 -19.07 18.86 27.07
CA MET A 155 -19.32 20.25 27.47
C MET A 155 -20.81 20.64 27.44
N ASN A 156 -21.73 19.68 27.29
CA ASN A 156 -23.18 19.87 27.18
C ASN A 156 -23.65 20.67 25.95
N TYR A 157 -22.88 20.66 24.85
CA TYR A 157 -23.40 21.17 23.58
C TYR A 157 -24.50 20.26 23.02
N ASP A 158 -25.42 20.85 22.26
CA ASP A 158 -26.56 20.12 21.72
C ASP A 158 -26.15 19.04 20.71
N SER A 159 -26.46 17.79 21.06
CA SER A 159 -26.23 16.61 20.24
C SER A 159 -26.98 16.68 18.89
N SER A 160 -28.07 17.44 18.82
CA SER A 160 -28.89 17.58 17.61
C SER A 160 -28.11 18.15 16.41
N THR A 161 -27.16 19.04 16.67
CA THR A 161 -26.32 19.67 15.63
C THR A 161 -25.02 18.89 15.45
N LEU A 162 -24.47 18.35 16.54
CA LEU A 162 -23.20 17.63 16.54
C LEU A 162 -23.28 16.26 15.85
N GLN A 163 -24.44 15.60 15.82
CA GLN A 163 -24.60 14.31 15.14
C GLN A 163 -24.26 14.36 13.64
N TYR A 164 -24.54 15.46 12.94
CA TYR A 164 -24.20 15.61 11.52
C TYR A 164 -22.69 15.67 11.29
N LEU A 165 -21.96 16.31 12.21
CA LEU A 165 -20.50 16.35 12.18
C LEU A 165 -19.91 14.94 12.42
N SER A 166 -20.46 14.16 13.35
CA SER A 166 -20.01 12.78 13.61
C SER A 166 -20.22 11.85 12.41
N ILE A 167 -21.41 11.92 11.79
CA ILE A 167 -21.72 11.13 10.58
C ILE A 167 -20.81 11.52 9.43
N SER A 168 -20.66 12.81 9.15
CA SER A 168 -19.80 13.27 8.06
C SER A 168 -18.33 12.90 8.31
N ALA A 169 -17.83 13.11 9.53
CA ALA A 169 -16.45 12.78 9.89
C ALA A 169 -16.14 11.29 9.68
N ILE A 170 -17.03 10.37 10.07
CA ILE A 170 -16.76 8.93 9.90
C ILE A 170 -16.83 8.48 8.43
N ILE A 171 -17.73 9.08 7.65
CA ILE A 171 -17.82 8.83 6.20
C ILE A 171 -16.56 9.33 5.49
N PHE A 172 -16.12 10.56 5.78
CA PHE A 172 -14.90 11.11 5.19
C PHE A 172 -13.65 10.36 5.66
N TYR A 173 -13.59 9.94 6.92
CA TYR A 173 -12.54 9.08 7.43
C TYR A 173 -12.44 7.80 6.57
N GLN A 174 -13.54 7.09 6.37
CA GLN A 174 -13.55 5.88 5.55
C GLN A 174 -13.15 6.16 4.10
N PHE A 175 -13.64 7.26 3.52
CA PHE A 175 -13.28 7.68 2.18
C PHE A 175 -11.76 7.87 2.03
N PHE A 176 -11.13 8.60 2.95
CA PHE A 176 -9.67 8.81 2.93
C PHE A 176 -8.89 7.52 3.21
N MET A 177 -9.39 6.65 4.09
CA MET A 177 -8.77 5.35 4.33
C MET A 177 -8.74 4.51 3.04
N CYS A 178 -9.88 4.40 2.35
CA CYS A 178 -10.01 3.62 1.11
C CYS A 178 -9.27 4.22 -0.08
N ILE A 179 -9.20 5.56 -0.20
CA ILE A 179 -8.57 6.18 -1.37
C ILE A 179 -7.05 5.99 -1.42
N GLY A 180 -6.38 5.88 -0.27
CA GLY A 180 -4.92 5.81 -0.22
C GLY A 180 -4.35 4.87 0.84
N ILE A 181 -4.70 5.06 2.11
CA ILE A 181 -4.05 4.34 3.22
C ILE A 181 -4.18 2.81 3.09
N LEU A 182 -5.31 2.29 2.58
CA LEU A 182 -5.51 0.85 2.39
C LEU A 182 -4.84 0.29 1.12
N THR A 183 -4.81 1.07 0.03
CA THR A 183 -4.38 0.58 -1.28
C THR A 183 -2.88 0.76 -1.51
N ILE A 184 -2.32 1.91 -1.14
CA ILE A 184 -0.92 2.26 -1.39
C ILE A 184 0.10 1.33 -0.73
N PRO A 185 -0.06 0.85 0.52
CA PRO A 185 0.92 -0.06 1.12
C PRO A 185 1.10 -1.35 0.32
N SER A 186 0.01 -1.88 -0.24
CA SER A 186 0.04 -3.07 -1.09
C SER A 186 0.75 -2.81 -2.42
N CYS A 187 0.56 -1.62 -3.01
CA CYS A 187 1.29 -1.17 -4.19
C CYS A 187 2.79 -1.04 -3.89
N LEU A 188 3.17 -0.34 -2.81
CA LEU A 188 4.57 -0.15 -2.41
C LEU A 188 5.27 -1.48 -2.17
N MET A 189 4.59 -2.43 -1.52
CA MET A 189 5.10 -3.79 -1.35
C MET A 189 5.35 -4.48 -2.70
N SER A 190 4.47 -4.28 -3.68
CA SER A 190 4.63 -4.90 -5.00
C SER A 190 5.70 -4.25 -5.89
N GLU A 191 5.98 -2.95 -5.70
CA GLU A 191 6.84 -2.12 -6.54
C GLU A 191 8.27 -1.97 -6.00
N MET A 192 8.45 -1.99 -4.67
CA MET A 192 9.76 -1.75 -4.05
C MET A 192 10.57 -3.03 -3.86
N PHE A 193 9.92 -4.19 -3.67
CA PHE A 193 10.65 -5.43 -3.42
C PHE A 193 11.15 -6.07 -4.72
N PRO A 194 12.43 -6.49 -4.76
CA PRO A 194 12.95 -7.30 -5.86
C PRO A 194 12.19 -8.63 -5.98
N PRO A 195 11.99 -9.19 -7.19
CA PRO A 195 11.24 -10.43 -7.39
C PRO A 195 11.68 -11.57 -6.47
N GLN A 196 13.00 -11.72 -6.27
CA GLN A 196 13.57 -12.81 -5.46
C GLN A 196 13.29 -12.64 -3.95
N LEU A 197 13.01 -11.42 -3.49
CA LEU A 197 12.77 -11.10 -2.07
C LEU A 197 11.29 -10.83 -1.76
N LYS A 198 10.47 -10.62 -2.80
CA LYS A 198 9.09 -10.17 -2.69
C LYS A 198 8.21 -11.11 -1.87
N GLU A 199 8.37 -12.42 -2.06
CA GLU A 199 7.60 -13.44 -1.34
C GLU A 199 7.84 -13.34 0.18
N ILE A 200 9.12 -13.36 0.62
CA ILE A 200 9.48 -13.28 2.05
C ILE A 200 9.19 -11.89 2.63
N GLY A 201 9.47 -10.82 1.88
CA GLY A 201 9.19 -9.45 2.30
C GLY A 201 7.71 -9.21 2.56
N THR A 202 6.85 -9.74 1.68
CA THR A 202 5.39 -9.70 1.83
C THR A 202 4.91 -10.51 3.03
N CYS A 203 5.43 -11.72 3.21
CA CYS A 203 5.11 -12.56 4.37
C CYS A 203 5.43 -11.83 5.68
N MET A 204 6.62 -11.25 5.78
CA MET A 204 7.07 -10.50 6.95
C MET A 204 6.19 -9.27 7.21
N ALA A 205 5.85 -8.49 6.18
CA ALA A 205 4.96 -7.34 6.31
C ALA A 205 3.58 -7.73 6.82
N ASN A 206 3.02 -8.83 6.32
CA ASN A 206 1.72 -9.34 6.78
C ASN A 206 1.77 -9.85 8.22
N VAL A 207 2.83 -10.54 8.64
CA VAL A 207 2.99 -10.99 10.03
C VAL A 207 3.10 -9.79 10.98
N ILE A 208 3.90 -8.78 10.62
CA ILE A 208 4.02 -7.55 11.41
C ILE A 208 2.68 -6.82 11.46
N SER A 209 2.01 -6.68 10.33
CA SER A 209 0.67 -6.08 10.25
C SER A 209 -0.32 -6.81 11.15
N ALA A 210 -0.38 -8.15 11.10
CA ALA A 210 -1.28 -8.94 11.93
C ALA A 210 -0.95 -8.80 13.44
N PHE A 211 0.35 -8.76 13.79
CA PHE A 211 0.80 -8.55 15.16
C PHE A 211 0.35 -7.18 15.70
N PHE A 212 0.53 -6.10 14.93
CA PHE A 212 0.06 -4.78 15.32
C PHE A 212 -1.47 -4.66 15.32
N ALA A 213 -2.17 -5.33 14.39
CA ALA A 213 -3.62 -5.42 14.41
C ALA A 213 -4.13 -6.06 15.70
N PHE A 214 -3.48 -7.15 16.15
CA PHE A 214 -3.77 -7.81 17.41
C PHE A 214 -3.52 -6.89 18.61
N ILE A 215 -2.37 -6.19 18.64
CA ILE A 215 -2.06 -5.23 19.71
C ILE A 215 -3.11 -4.13 19.78
N VAL A 216 -3.44 -3.48 18.65
CA VAL A 216 -4.41 -2.39 18.61
C VAL A 216 -5.80 -2.87 19.05
N SER A 217 -6.23 -4.03 18.56
CA SER A 217 -7.55 -4.60 18.93
C SER A 217 -7.62 -4.99 20.41
N LYS A 218 -6.55 -5.57 20.97
CA LYS A 218 -6.50 -5.97 22.39
C LYS A 218 -6.30 -4.79 23.34
N SER A 219 -5.55 -3.77 22.92
CA SER A 219 -5.28 -2.59 23.74
C SER A 219 -6.45 -1.62 23.78
N TYR A 220 -7.39 -1.69 22.83
CA TYR A 220 -8.53 -0.78 22.77
C TYR A 220 -9.39 -0.81 24.04
N GLN A 221 -9.87 -1.98 24.48
CA GLN A 221 -10.73 -2.08 25.66
C GLN A 221 -10.04 -1.58 26.94
N PRO A 222 -8.81 -2.01 27.27
CA PRO A 222 -8.07 -1.46 28.41
C PRO A 222 -7.83 0.05 28.31
N LEU A 223 -7.56 0.58 27.11
CA LEU A 223 -7.43 2.03 26.90
C LEU A 223 -8.74 2.77 27.20
N LEU A 224 -9.88 2.19 26.83
CA LEU A 224 -11.21 2.72 27.15
C LEU A 224 -11.58 2.60 28.62
N ASP A 225 -11.08 1.58 29.33
CA ASP A 225 -11.39 1.39 30.74
C ASP A 225 -10.57 2.36 31.61
N VAL A 226 -9.34 2.67 31.19
CA VAL A 226 -8.44 3.60 31.90
C VAL A 226 -8.64 5.06 31.44
N THR A 227 -9.10 5.27 30.20
CA THR A 227 -9.19 6.59 29.56
C THR A 227 -10.55 6.78 28.88
N SER A 228 -10.94 8.02 28.55
CA SER A 228 -12.17 8.27 27.80
C SER A 228 -12.01 8.00 26.28
N LYS A 229 -13.12 7.62 25.62
CA LYS A 229 -13.21 7.40 24.15
C LYS A 229 -12.59 8.53 23.31
N LYS A 230 -12.78 9.80 23.72
CA LYS A 230 -12.18 10.97 23.07
C LYS A 230 -10.64 10.92 22.97
N PHE A 231 -9.96 10.45 24.01
CA PHE A 231 -8.50 10.38 24.01
C PHE A 231 -7.99 9.32 23.04
N VAL A 232 -8.71 8.21 22.91
CA VAL A 232 -8.36 7.15 21.95
C VAL A 232 -8.50 7.68 20.51
N LEU A 233 -9.56 8.43 20.21
CA LEU A 233 -9.74 9.05 18.90
C LEU A 233 -8.64 10.08 18.57
N TRP A 234 -8.27 10.93 19.54
CA TRP A 234 -7.16 11.86 19.35
C TRP A 234 -5.79 11.18 19.24
N LEU A 235 -5.59 10.07 19.96
CA LEU A 235 -4.39 9.25 19.82
C LEU A 235 -4.29 8.70 18.40
N TYR A 236 -5.38 8.17 17.84
CA TYR A 236 -5.40 7.74 16.44
C TYR A 236 -5.18 8.91 15.47
N ALA A 237 -5.79 10.07 15.71
CA ALA A 237 -5.54 11.28 14.90
C ALA A 237 -4.05 11.66 14.89
N LEU A 238 -3.39 11.62 16.06
CA LEU A 238 -1.96 11.88 16.19
C LEU A 238 -1.11 10.84 15.45
N LEU A 239 -1.45 9.55 15.55
CA LEU A 239 -0.73 8.47 14.88
C LEU A 239 -0.87 8.54 13.35
N VAL A 240 -2.06 8.87 12.85
CA VAL A 240 -2.29 9.12 11.42
C VAL A 240 -1.59 10.39 10.95
N PHE A 241 -1.51 11.43 11.78
CA PHE A 241 -0.71 12.61 11.48
C PHE A 241 0.80 12.28 11.46
N ALA A 242 1.28 11.44 12.36
CA ALA A 242 2.66 10.95 12.32
C ALA A 242 2.93 10.13 11.04
N MET A 243 1.95 9.35 10.57
CA MET A 243 2.01 8.67 9.27
C MET A 243 2.12 9.66 8.11
N PHE A 244 1.38 10.76 8.14
CA PHE A 244 1.49 11.84 7.14
C PHE A 244 2.91 12.42 7.09
N VAL A 245 3.45 12.79 8.25
CA VAL A 245 4.83 13.32 8.34
C VAL A 245 5.85 12.28 7.86
N TYR A 246 5.70 11.03 8.29
CA TYR A 246 6.56 9.92 7.87
C TYR A 246 6.51 9.70 6.35
N THR A 247 5.31 9.77 5.76
CA THR A 247 5.12 9.63 4.31
C THR A 247 5.85 10.72 3.54
N ILE A 248 5.81 11.96 4.03
CA ILE A 248 6.56 13.06 3.41
C ILE A 248 8.06 12.86 3.60
N MET A 249 8.55 12.36 4.73
CA MET A 249 10.00 12.29 4.96
C MET A 249 10.67 11.04 4.39
N ALA A 250 10.03 9.88 4.46
CA ALA A 250 10.69 8.58 4.26
C ALA A 250 10.19 7.78 3.04
N VAL A 251 8.94 7.98 2.61
CA VAL A 251 8.37 7.21 1.50
C VAL A 251 8.81 7.82 0.17
N PRO A 252 9.52 7.09 -0.71
CA PRO A 252 9.91 7.59 -2.02
C PRO A 252 8.70 7.63 -2.96
N GLU A 253 8.77 8.48 -3.98
CA GLU A 253 7.84 8.37 -5.11
C GLU A 253 8.27 7.23 -6.03
N THR A 254 7.39 6.24 -6.21
CA THR A 254 7.59 5.05 -7.06
C THR A 254 6.91 5.16 -8.42
N LYS A 255 6.03 6.14 -8.63
CA LYS A 255 5.30 6.31 -9.89
C LYS A 255 6.26 6.47 -11.07
N GLY A 256 6.05 5.63 -12.09
CA GLY A 256 6.75 5.71 -13.38
C GLY A 256 8.22 5.33 -13.33
N LYS A 257 8.70 4.74 -12.22
CA LYS A 257 10.08 4.28 -12.08
C LYS A 257 10.18 2.77 -12.29
N SER A 258 11.26 2.34 -12.91
CA SER A 258 11.60 0.93 -12.97
C SER A 258 12.08 0.42 -11.62
N LEU A 259 11.96 -0.88 -11.38
CA LEU A 259 12.46 -1.52 -10.16
C LEU A 259 13.97 -1.25 -9.96
N GLN A 260 14.74 -1.24 -11.06
CA GLN A 260 16.17 -1.00 -11.02
C GLN A 260 16.50 0.42 -10.55
N GLU A 261 15.78 1.43 -11.04
CA GLU A 261 15.88 2.81 -10.56
C GLU A 261 15.52 2.93 -9.07
N ILE A 262 14.51 2.18 -8.62
CA ILE A 262 14.13 2.15 -7.19
C ILE A 262 15.26 1.55 -6.36
N GLN A 263 15.87 0.45 -6.78
CA GLN A 263 17.01 -0.14 -6.09
C GLN A 263 18.24 0.79 -6.09
N GLU A 264 18.47 1.50 -7.18
CA GLU A 264 19.54 2.50 -7.29
C GLU A 264 19.38 3.64 -6.27
N MET A 265 18.15 4.13 -6.06
CA MET A 265 17.85 5.13 -5.03
C MET A 265 18.27 4.68 -3.62
N PHE A 266 18.23 3.37 -3.34
CA PHE A 266 18.57 2.83 -2.03
C PHE A 266 20.02 2.33 -1.90
N SER A 267 20.65 1.95 -3.02
CA SER A 267 22.00 1.37 -3.06
C SER A 267 23.15 2.37 -2.86
N GLY A 268 22.87 3.68 -2.89
CA GLY A 268 23.87 4.72 -2.61
C GLY A 268 24.96 4.87 -3.67
N LYS A 269 24.88 4.14 -4.80
CA LYS A 269 25.76 4.38 -5.94
C LYS A 269 25.32 5.67 -6.63
N LYS A 270 26.10 6.75 -6.46
CA LYS A 270 26.02 7.94 -7.33
C LYS A 270 26.16 7.45 -8.78
N LYS A 271 25.35 7.98 -9.70
CA LYS A 271 25.58 7.83 -11.14
C LYS A 271 27.03 8.18 -11.43
N ASP A 272 27.87 7.18 -11.71
CA ASP A 272 29.08 7.43 -12.45
C ASP A 272 28.63 7.73 -13.87
N VAL A 273 28.70 9.02 -14.22
CA VAL A 273 28.26 9.61 -15.49
C VAL A 273 28.87 8.89 -16.71
N LYS A 274 29.84 8.00 -16.53
CA LYS A 274 30.48 7.21 -17.59
C LYS A 274 29.60 6.10 -18.17
N ASP A 275 28.70 5.48 -17.42
CA ASP A 275 27.94 4.32 -17.95
C ASP A 275 26.77 4.73 -18.86
N THR A 276 26.25 5.95 -18.71
CA THR A 276 25.22 6.49 -19.63
C THR A 276 25.78 6.75 -21.02
N TYR A 277 27.04 7.21 -21.13
CA TYR A 277 27.68 7.40 -22.45
C TYR A 277 27.98 6.09 -23.16
N THR A 278 28.19 4.99 -22.44
CA THR A 278 28.50 3.69 -23.04
C THR A 278 27.24 3.04 -23.63
N VAL A 279 26.11 3.12 -22.92
CA VAL A 279 24.82 2.58 -23.41
C VAL A 279 24.26 3.39 -24.57
N ASP A 280 24.38 4.72 -24.56
CA ASP A 280 23.97 5.57 -25.69
C ASP A 280 24.89 5.43 -26.91
N LYS A 281 26.18 5.14 -26.71
CA LYS A 281 27.09 4.82 -27.83
C LYS A 281 26.81 3.44 -28.43
N LEU A 282 26.51 2.43 -27.60
CA LEU A 282 26.14 1.09 -28.06
C LEU A 282 24.78 1.08 -28.77
N SER A 283 23.80 1.86 -28.30
CA SER A 283 22.48 1.95 -28.95
C SER A 283 22.56 2.69 -30.30
N ASN A 284 23.43 3.70 -30.41
CA ASN A 284 23.67 4.42 -31.66
C ASN A 284 24.53 3.62 -32.65
N SER A 285 25.54 2.88 -32.19
CA SER A 285 26.35 2.02 -33.08
C SER A 285 25.52 0.89 -33.68
N VAL A 286 24.64 0.27 -32.88
CA VAL A 286 23.70 -0.76 -33.37
C VAL A 286 22.72 -0.17 -34.38
N ARG A 287 22.23 1.06 -34.16
CA ARG A 287 21.34 1.75 -35.14
C ARG A 287 22.04 2.07 -36.46
N GLU A 288 23.30 2.46 -36.43
CA GLU A 288 24.08 2.74 -37.65
C GLU A 288 24.36 1.45 -38.43
N ASP A 289 24.72 0.36 -37.77
CA ASP A 289 24.93 -0.94 -38.41
C ASP A 289 23.66 -1.43 -39.13
N PHE A 290 22.49 -1.34 -38.48
CA PHE A 290 21.20 -1.72 -39.10
C PHE A 290 20.77 -0.82 -40.27
N SER A 291 21.29 0.40 -40.36
CA SER A 291 21.02 1.32 -41.48
C SER A 291 21.91 1.05 -42.70
N SER A 292 23.12 0.51 -42.49
CA SER A 292 24.08 0.20 -43.55
C SER A 292 23.78 -1.11 -44.30
N THR A 293 23.07 -2.05 -43.67
CA THR A 293 22.73 -3.36 -44.27
C THR A 293 21.43 -3.32 -45.10
N ARG A 294 20.79 -2.15 -45.23
CA ARG A 294 19.53 -1.95 -45.99
C ARG A 294 19.71 -1.14 -47.29
N MET A 295 20.94 -0.95 -47.77
CA MET A 295 21.22 -0.44 -49.11
C MET A 295 21.79 -1.52 -50.02
#